data_AF-A0A9D2EJA1-F1
#
_entry.id   AF-A0A9D2EJA1-F1
#
_cell.length_a   1.000
_cell.length_b   1.000
_cell.length_c   1.000
_cell.angle_alpha   90.00
_cell.angle_beta   90.00
_cell.angle_gamma   90.00
#
_symmetry.space_group_name_H-M   'P 1'
#
loop_
_entity.id
_entity.type
_entity.pdbx_description
1 polymer ?
#
loop_
_entity_poly.entity_id
_entity_poly.type
_entity_poly.pdbx_seq_one_letter_code
_entity_poly.pdbx_strand_id
1 'polypeptide(L)'
;MEGRARTYNWTPYHSNTEKADRERSIHKASSDRYGVNVRRSVKAQYACRQARQSSESGSKLIFLIAVSAMLLFAGIVFFSGMTPSGMSVVEANQQLGELQYRIIEIQKGDSLWSIAKENMNPGFNDIFDYIREVKRCNQLDSDKITAGNYLMIPYYE
;
A
#
# COMPACT_ATOMS: atom_id res chain seq x y z
N MET A 1 31.28 -98.92 60.62
CA MET A 1 31.37 -99.11 59.16
C MET A 1 30.34 -98.23 58.50
N GLU A 2 30.71 -97.69 57.34
CA GLU A 2 30.16 -96.60 56.52
C GLU A 2 28.69 -96.22 56.75
N GLY A 3 28.31 -94.95 56.85
CA GLY A 3 28.71 -93.86 55.96
C GLY A 3 27.60 -93.61 54.94
N ARG A 4 26.85 -92.51 55.08
CA ARG A 4 26.16 -91.81 53.99
C ARG A 4 25.65 -90.45 54.48
N ALA A 5 26.45 -89.41 54.25
CA ALA A 5 26.00 -88.03 54.36
C ALA A 5 24.95 -87.79 53.26
N ARG A 6 23.72 -87.44 53.64
CA ARG A 6 22.69 -87.03 52.68
C ARG A 6 22.91 -85.55 52.36
N THR A 7 23.26 -85.24 51.12
CA THR A 7 23.26 -83.87 50.61
C THR A 7 21.81 -83.48 50.31
N TYR A 8 21.33 -82.42 50.96
CA TYR A 8 20.06 -81.82 50.63
C TYR A 8 20.29 -80.82 49.49
N ASN A 9 19.77 -81.11 48.29
CA ASN A 9 19.72 -80.12 47.21
C ASN A 9 18.69 -79.06 47.57
N TRP A 10 19.15 -77.85 47.90
CA TRP A 10 18.30 -76.69 48.11
C TRP A 10 18.05 -76.01 46.76
N THR A 11 16.88 -76.22 46.17
CA THR A 11 16.44 -75.39 45.04
C THR A 11 15.88 -74.08 45.61
N PRO A 12 16.33 -72.91 45.16
CA PRO A 12 15.79 -71.65 45.66
C PRO A 12 14.28 -71.62 45.45
N TYR A 13 13.51 -71.54 46.54
CA TYR A 13 12.07 -71.32 46.46
C TYR A 13 11.86 -69.90 45.92
N HIS A 14 11.84 -69.74 44.60
CA HIS A 14 11.46 -68.50 43.95
C HIS A 14 10.02 -68.20 44.38
N SER A 15 9.88 -67.31 45.35
CA SER A 15 8.60 -66.87 45.86
C SER A 15 7.73 -66.39 44.70
N ASN A 16 6.50 -66.90 44.61
CA ASN A 16 5.54 -66.53 43.56
C ASN A 16 5.31 -65.01 43.48
N THR A 17 5.58 -64.28 44.57
CA THR A 17 5.51 -62.82 44.65
C THR A 17 6.51 -62.14 43.74
N GLU A 18 7.74 -62.63 43.61
CA GLU A 18 8.78 -61.99 42.78
C GLU A 18 8.47 -62.09 41.28
N LYS A 19 7.85 -63.20 40.86
CA LYS A 19 7.33 -63.36 39.49
C LYS A 19 6.14 -62.44 39.23
N ALA A 20 5.19 -62.40 40.17
CA ALA A 20 4.03 -61.52 40.08
C ALA A 20 4.42 -60.02 40.05
N ASP A 21 5.43 -59.63 40.82
CA ASP A 21 5.95 -58.26 40.86
C ASP A 21 6.64 -57.89 39.54
N ARG A 22 7.40 -58.82 38.94
CA ARG A 22 7.98 -58.65 37.60
C ARG A 22 6.90 -58.45 36.54
N GLU A 23 5.88 -59.30 36.49
CA GLU A 23 4.77 -59.18 35.54
C GLU A 23 4.01 -57.85 35.73
N ARG A 24 3.78 -57.45 36.99
CA ARG A 24 3.13 -56.18 37.31
C ARG A 24 3.98 -54.98 36.86
N SER A 25 5.30 -55.03 37.03
CA SER A 25 6.21 -53.99 36.57
C SER A 25 6.23 -53.84 35.05
N ILE A 26 6.17 -54.95 34.31
CA ILE A 26 6.11 -54.97 32.85
C ILE A 26 4.79 -54.39 32.36
N HIS A 27 3.67 -54.78 32.98
CA HIS A 27 2.36 -54.21 32.68
C HIS A 27 2.29 -52.70 32.93
N LYS A 28 2.84 -52.23 34.06
CA LYS A 28 2.93 -50.81 34.38
C LYS A 28 3.76 -50.04 33.35
N ALA A 29 4.95 -50.54 33.01
CA ALA A 29 5.81 -49.94 32.00
C ALA A 29 5.18 -49.93 30.59
N SER A 30 4.37 -50.94 30.25
CA SER A 30 3.61 -50.99 29.00
C SER A 30 2.48 -49.94 28.99
N SER A 31 1.73 -49.83 30.09
CA SER A 31 0.68 -48.82 30.28
C SER A 31 1.24 -47.40 30.19
N ASP A 32 2.36 -47.13 30.86
CA ASP A 32 3.00 -45.82 30.84
C ASP A 32 3.51 -45.47 29.42
N ARG A 33 4.12 -46.44 28.72
CA ARG A 33 4.54 -46.26 27.33
C ARG A 33 3.36 -45.99 26.40
N TYR A 34 2.25 -46.70 26.58
CA TYR A 34 1.03 -46.45 25.81
C TYR A 34 0.52 -45.02 26.03
N GLY A 35 0.43 -44.56 27.28
CA GLY A 35 0.02 -43.20 27.61
C GLY A 35 0.93 -42.10 27.03
N VAL A 36 2.25 -42.31 27.03
CA VAL A 36 3.21 -41.38 26.42
C VAL A 36 3.06 -41.33 24.90
N ASN A 37 2.89 -42.49 24.25
CA ASN A 37 2.71 -42.56 22.80
C ASN A 37 1.40 -41.90 22.36
N VAL A 38 0.31 -42.08 23.13
CA VAL A 38 -0.97 -41.39 22.90
C VAL A 38 -0.81 -39.88 23.05
N ARG A 39 -0.13 -39.40 24.10
CA ARG A 39 0.12 -37.96 24.27
C ARG A 39 0.98 -37.38 23.15
N ARG A 40 1.98 -38.13 22.67
CA ARG A 40 2.83 -37.72 21.53
C ARG A 40 2.06 -37.71 20.21
N SER A 41 1.25 -38.73 19.94
CA SER A 41 0.45 -38.81 18.71
C SER A 41 -0.61 -37.70 18.66
N VAL A 42 -1.25 -37.42 19.79
CA VAL A 42 -2.21 -36.33 19.94
C VAL A 42 -1.54 -34.97 19.71
N LYS A 43 -0.36 -34.70 20.31
CA LYS A 43 0.42 -33.49 20.04
C LYS A 43 0.83 -33.35 18.57
N ALA A 44 1.25 -34.45 17.94
CA ALA A 44 1.61 -34.47 16.52
C ALA A 44 0.40 -34.17 15.61
N GLN A 45 -0.78 -34.69 15.95
CA GLN A 45 -2.03 -34.40 15.23
C GLN A 45 -2.42 -32.91 15.32
N TYR A 46 -2.28 -32.28 16.49
CA TYR A 46 -2.54 -30.84 16.64
C TYR A 46 -1.53 -29.98 15.87
N ALA A 47 -0.25 -30.32 15.91
CA ALA A 47 0.78 -29.62 15.13
C ALA A 47 0.54 -29.73 13.61
N CYS A 48 0.15 -30.91 13.12
CA CYS A 48 -0.18 -31.11 11.70
C CYS A 48 -1.44 -30.32 11.27
N ARG A 49 -2.45 -30.22 12.14
CA ARG A 49 -3.64 -29.38 11.89
C ARG A 49 -3.28 -27.90 11.85
N GLN A 50 -2.45 -27.43 12.78
CA GLN A 50 -2.00 -26.04 12.82
C GLN A 50 -1.18 -25.66 11.58
N ALA A 51 -0.32 -26.57 11.10
CA ALA A 51 0.45 -26.40 9.86
C ALA A 51 -0.42 -26.42 8.59
N ARG A 52 -1.50 -27.20 8.55
CA ARG A 52 -2.47 -27.18 7.44
C ARG A 52 -3.32 -25.90 7.46
N GLN A 53 -3.72 -25.42 8.64
CA GLN A 53 -4.60 -24.26 8.78
C GLN A 53 -3.89 -22.92 8.50
N SER A 54 -2.57 -22.84 8.75
CA SER A 54 -1.75 -21.68 8.35
C SER A 54 -1.50 -21.61 6.84
N SER A 55 -1.52 -22.75 6.13
CA SER A 55 -1.38 -22.80 4.67
C SER A 55 -2.66 -22.40 3.93
N GLU A 56 -3.84 -22.73 4.47
CA GLU A 56 -5.12 -22.38 3.85
C GLU A 56 -5.57 -20.92 4.07
N SER A 57 -5.15 -20.30 5.18
CA SER A 57 -5.53 -18.90 5.48
C SER A 57 -4.64 -17.90 4.75
N GLY A 58 -3.34 -18.21 4.62
CA GLY A 58 -2.38 -17.37 3.92
C GLY A 58 -2.66 -17.25 2.42
N SER A 59 -3.03 -18.35 1.76
CA SER A 59 -3.35 -18.36 0.33
C SER A 59 -4.59 -17.53 -0.01
N LYS A 60 -5.65 -17.59 0.82
CA LYS A 60 -6.85 -16.76 0.67
C LYS A 60 -6.55 -15.28 0.87
N LEU A 61 -5.74 -14.93 1.88
CA LEU A 61 -5.34 -13.55 2.12
C LEU A 61 -4.45 -13.00 1.00
N ILE A 62 -3.49 -13.78 0.51
CA ILE A 62 -2.64 -13.42 -0.63
C ILE A 62 -3.48 -13.25 -1.90
N PHE A 63 -4.46 -14.12 -2.14
CA PHE A 63 -5.38 -13.99 -3.27
C PHE A 63 -6.24 -12.73 -3.17
N LEU A 64 -6.79 -12.41 -1.99
CA LEU A 64 -7.55 -11.17 -1.77
C LEU A 64 -6.69 -9.92 -1.97
N ILE A 65 -5.45 -9.93 -1.47
CA ILE A 65 -4.50 -8.83 -1.67
C ILE A 65 -4.17 -8.68 -3.16
N ALA A 66 -3.88 -9.77 -3.87
CA ALA A 66 -3.57 -9.76 -5.30
C ALA A 66 -4.75 -9.24 -6.14
N VAL A 67 -5.98 -9.68 -5.86
CA VAL A 67 -7.18 -9.18 -6.52
C VAL A 67 -7.40 -7.70 -6.24
N SER A 68 -7.22 -7.25 -5.00
CA SER A 68 -7.35 -5.83 -4.63
C SER A 68 -6.31 -4.96 -5.34
N ALA A 69 -5.05 -5.42 -5.42
CA ALA A 69 -3.98 -4.73 -6.13
C ALA A 69 -4.26 -4.66 -7.65
N MET A 70 -4.80 -5.74 -8.23
CA MET A 70 -5.17 -5.78 -9.64
C MET A 70 -6.32 -4.81 -9.96
N LEU A 71 -7.31 -4.68 -9.08
CA LEU A 71 -8.41 -3.71 -9.24
C LEU A 71 -7.92 -2.26 -9.10
N LEU A 72 -7.00 -1.98 -8.17
CA LEU A 72 -6.38 -0.65 -8.04
C LEU A 72 -5.56 -0.30 -9.29
N PHE A 73 -4.78 -1.25 -9.81
CA PHE A 73 -3.98 -1.06 -11.02
C PHE A 73 -4.86 -0.86 -12.26
N ALA A 74 -5.92 -1.67 -12.41
CA ALA A 74 -6.90 -1.52 -13.48
C ALA A 74 -7.63 -0.17 -13.39
N GLY A 75 -7.98 0.29 -12.19
CA GLY A 75 -8.59 1.61 -11.98
C GLY A 75 -7.67 2.77 -12.39
N ILE A 76 -6.39 2.70 -12.06
CA ILE A 76 -5.39 3.71 -12.45
C ILE A 76 -5.18 3.72 -13.98
N VAL A 77 -5.11 2.55 -14.62
CA VAL A 77 -4.97 2.44 -16.08
C VAL A 77 -6.23 2.90 -16.81
N PHE A 78 -7.41 2.63 -16.26
CA PHE A 78 -8.69 3.03 -16.84
C PHE A 78 -8.94 4.55 -16.71
N PHE A 79 -8.53 5.17 -15.60
CA PHE A 79 -8.58 6.63 -15.43
C PHE A 79 -7.51 7.38 -16.25
N SER A 80 -6.30 6.83 -16.39
CA SER A 80 -5.26 7.41 -17.25
C SER A 80 -5.55 7.28 -18.75
N GLY A 81 -6.49 6.39 -19.15
CA GLY A 81 -6.92 6.21 -20.53
C GLY A 81 -7.98 7.22 -21.02
N MET A 82 -8.57 8.01 -20.12
CA MET A 82 -9.42 9.16 -20.45
C MET A 82 -8.67 10.47 -20.21
N THR A 83 -7.58 10.69 -20.95
CA THR A 83 -7.19 12.07 -21.23
C THR A 83 -8.18 12.59 -22.28
N PRO A 84 -8.98 13.64 -21.99
CA PRO A 84 -9.67 14.35 -23.07
C PRO A 84 -8.58 14.85 -24.01
N SER A 85 -8.53 14.27 -25.21
CA SER A 85 -7.74 14.77 -26.33
C SER A 85 -8.22 16.19 -26.64
N GLY A 86 -7.58 17.18 -26.01
CA GLY A 86 -8.03 18.56 -26.06
C GLY A 86 -7.19 19.58 -25.31
N MET A 87 -6.04 19.20 -24.75
CA MET A 87 -4.98 20.18 -24.46
C MET A 87 -3.76 19.76 -25.25
N SER A 88 -3.64 20.34 -26.44
CA SER A 88 -2.32 20.56 -27.03
C SER A 88 -1.49 21.22 -25.95
N VAL A 89 -0.51 20.49 -25.41
CA VAL A 89 0.67 21.11 -24.85
C VAL A 89 1.28 21.80 -26.05
N VAL A 90 0.92 23.07 -26.25
CA VAL A 90 1.63 23.92 -27.19
C VAL A 90 3.02 23.99 -26.61
N GLU A 91 3.90 23.20 -27.19
CA GLU A 91 5.34 23.28 -27.05
C GLU A 91 5.76 24.62 -27.70
N ALA A 92 5.35 25.73 -27.08
CA ALA A 92 5.83 27.06 -27.41
C ALA A 92 7.21 27.15 -26.78
N ASN A 93 8.19 26.65 -27.53
CA ASN A 93 9.60 26.92 -27.33
C ASN A 93 9.88 28.39 -27.70
N GLN A 94 9.22 29.31 -27.00
CA GLN A 94 9.61 30.70 -26.89
C GLN A 94 9.93 30.88 -25.42
N GLN A 95 11.18 31.24 -25.12
CA GLN A 95 11.59 31.73 -23.82
C GLN A 95 10.89 33.07 -23.53
N LEU A 96 9.56 33.07 -23.45
CA LEU A 96 8.80 34.14 -22.85
C LEU A 96 8.99 33.94 -21.36
N GLY A 97 9.46 34.98 -20.65
CA GLY A 97 9.65 34.92 -19.21
C GLY A 97 8.37 34.55 -18.47
N GLU A 98 8.44 34.52 -17.15
CA GLU A 98 7.25 34.29 -16.34
C GLU A 98 6.24 35.45 -16.55
N LEU A 99 4.95 35.14 -16.66
CA LEU A 99 3.91 36.15 -16.78
C LEU A 99 3.78 36.90 -15.44
N GLN A 100 4.10 38.18 -15.45
CA GLN A 100 4.05 39.07 -14.30
C GLN A 100 2.98 40.16 -14.50
N TYR A 101 2.65 40.87 -13.43
CA TYR A 101 1.66 41.95 -13.45
C TYR A 101 2.26 43.22 -12.89
N ARG A 102 1.97 44.34 -13.55
CA ARG A 102 2.33 45.68 -13.07
C ARG A 102 1.12 46.60 -13.09
N ILE A 103 1.17 47.63 -12.27
CA ILE A 103 0.11 48.64 -12.16
C ILE A 103 0.56 49.89 -12.92
N ILE A 104 -0.30 50.40 -13.80
CA ILE A 104 -0.09 51.66 -14.52
C ILE A 104 -1.22 52.65 -14.19
N GLU A 105 -0.93 53.95 -14.30
CA GLU A 105 -1.94 55.00 -14.16
C GLU A 105 -2.58 55.29 -15.51
N ILE A 106 -3.92 55.35 -15.54
CA ILE A 106 -4.69 55.66 -16.75
C ILE A 106 -4.64 57.17 -17.01
N GLN A 107 -4.13 57.56 -18.17
CA GLN A 107 -4.04 58.95 -18.60
C GLN A 107 -5.31 59.40 -19.33
N LYS A 108 -5.48 60.72 -19.43
CA LYS A 108 -6.62 61.30 -20.14
C LYS A 108 -6.50 61.03 -21.65
N GLY A 109 -7.47 60.30 -22.20
CA GLY A 109 -7.48 59.90 -23.61
C GLY A 109 -7.13 58.44 -23.84
N ASP A 110 -6.74 57.72 -22.79
CA ASP A 110 -6.47 56.30 -22.87
C ASP A 110 -7.75 55.49 -23.08
N SER A 111 -7.57 54.39 -23.81
CA SER A 111 -8.53 53.32 -23.97
C SER A 111 -7.83 52.00 -23.67
N LEU A 112 -8.57 50.95 -23.34
CA LEU A 112 -7.97 49.61 -23.22
C LEU A 112 -7.20 49.22 -24.48
N TRP A 113 -7.65 49.68 -25.64
CA TRP A 113 -7.01 49.43 -26.93
C TRP A 113 -5.67 50.15 -27.08
N SER A 114 -5.58 51.43 -26.70
CA SER A 114 -4.32 52.17 -26.77
C SER A 114 -3.30 51.62 -25.76
N ILE A 115 -3.75 51.31 -24.55
CA ILE A 115 -2.93 50.67 -23.51
C ILE A 115 -2.43 49.31 -23.98
N ALA A 116 -3.31 48.48 -24.55
CA ALA A 116 -2.93 47.18 -25.07
C ALA A 116 -1.90 47.31 -26.20
N LYS A 117 -2.11 48.22 -27.16
CA LYS A 117 -1.13 48.44 -28.24
C LYS A 117 0.26 48.82 -27.74
N GLU A 118 0.34 49.61 -26.68
CA GLU A 118 1.61 50.08 -26.12
C GLU A 118 2.29 49.03 -25.23
N ASN A 119 1.52 48.13 -24.60
CA ASN A 119 2.01 47.17 -23.60
C ASN A 119 1.93 45.71 -24.05
N MET A 120 1.45 45.42 -25.27
CA MET A 120 1.34 44.06 -25.79
C MET A 120 2.73 43.48 -26.03
N ASN A 121 2.99 42.36 -25.37
CA ASN A 121 4.22 41.60 -25.49
C ASN A 121 4.07 40.42 -26.48
N PRO A 122 5.17 39.87 -27.02
CA PRO A 122 5.15 38.78 -27.98
C PRO A 122 4.47 37.49 -27.49
N GLY A 123 4.27 37.34 -26.17
CA GLY A 123 3.57 36.19 -25.61
C GLY A 123 2.06 36.20 -25.77
N PHE A 124 1.49 37.28 -26.30
CA PHE A 124 0.09 37.32 -26.71
C PHE A 124 0.00 37.27 -28.24
N ASN A 125 -0.75 36.29 -28.76
CA ASN A 125 -0.96 36.13 -30.21
C ASN A 125 -1.88 37.21 -30.80
N ASP A 126 -2.82 37.72 -29.99
CA ASP A 126 -3.84 38.67 -30.39
C ASP A 126 -4.02 39.77 -29.34
N ILE A 127 -4.26 40.99 -29.79
CA ILE A 127 -4.55 42.14 -28.92
C ILE A 127 -5.85 41.93 -28.15
N PHE A 128 -6.81 41.20 -28.72
CA PHE A 128 -8.05 40.84 -28.02
C PHE A 128 -7.80 39.91 -26.84
N ASP A 129 -6.82 39.01 -26.93
CA ASP A 129 -6.43 38.15 -25.82
C ASP A 129 -5.78 38.95 -24.69
N TYR A 130 -4.91 39.91 -25.04
CA TYR A 130 -4.32 40.83 -24.08
C TYR A 130 -5.40 41.66 -23.36
N ILE A 131 -6.33 42.27 -24.10
CA ILE A 131 -7.44 43.07 -23.53
C ILE A 131 -8.32 42.20 -22.63
N ARG A 132 -8.61 40.95 -23.03
CA ARG A 132 -9.40 40.03 -22.21
C ARG A 132 -8.72 39.76 -20.87
N GLU A 133 -7.40 39.56 -20.88
CA GLU A 133 -6.64 39.32 -19.66
C GLU A 133 -6.58 40.55 -18.75
N VAL A 134 -6.38 41.74 -19.33
CA VAL A 134 -6.47 43.01 -18.58
C VAL A 134 -7.85 43.17 -17.94
N LYS A 135 -8.93 42.88 -18.67
CA LYS A 135 -10.30 42.95 -18.12
C LYS A 135 -10.51 41.93 -17.01
N ARG A 136 -10.01 40.71 -17.18
CA ARG A 136 -10.10 39.63 -16.19
C ARG A 136 -9.40 40.00 -14.88
N CYS A 137 -8.19 40.54 -14.94
CA CYS A 137 -7.42 40.90 -13.75
C CYS A 137 -7.97 42.12 -13.01
N ASN A 138 -8.60 43.06 -13.73
CA ASN A 138 -9.19 44.27 -13.14
C ASN A 138 -10.70 44.17 -12.91
N GLN A 139 -11.31 43.00 -13.11
CA GLN A 139 -12.75 42.78 -12.97
C GLN A 139 -13.59 43.80 -13.75
N LEU A 140 -13.16 44.10 -14.99
CA LEU A 140 -13.83 45.06 -15.85
C LEU A 140 -14.91 44.36 -16.69
N ASP A 141 -16.17 44.69 -16.41
CA ASP A 141 -17.31 44.19 -17.19
C ASP A 141 -17.43 44.86 -18.57
N SER A 142 -16.84 46.05 -18.74
CA SER A 142 -16.89 46.85 -19.96
C SER A 142 -15.51 47.38 -20.35
N ASP A 143 -15.41 47.97 -21.54
CA ASP A 143 -14.16 48.54 -22.03
C ASP A 143 -13.91 49.98 -21.52
N LYS A 144 -14.74 50.45 -20.59
CA LYS A 144 -14.64 51.78 -20.00
C LYS A 144 -13.57 51.79 -18.91
N ILE A 145 -12.60 52.68 -19.07
CA ILE A 145 -11.58 53.00 -18.07
C ILE A 145 -11.64 54.50 -17.75
N THR A 146 -11.22 54.87 -16.54
CA THR A 146 -11.32 56.24 -16.04
C THR A 146 -9.93 56.80 -15.79
N ALA A 147 -9.64 57.99 -16.32
CA ALA A 147 -8.37 58.67 -16.10
C ALA A 147 -8.15 58.98 -14.62
N GLY A 148 -6.90 58.86 -14.14
CA GLY A 148 -6.52 59.00 -12.74
C GLY A 148 -6.71 57.73 -11.89
N ASN A 149 -7.30 56.68 -12.46
CA ASN A 149 -7.34 55.36 -11.83
C ASN A 149 -6.13 54.52 -12.24
N TYR A 150 -5.96 53.40 -11.54
CA TYR A 150 -4.90 52.44 -11.81
C TYR A 150 -5.43 51.20 -12.53
N LEU A 151 -4.61 50.65 -13.42
CA LEU A 151 -4.92 49.45 -14.19
C LEU A 151 -3.79 48.44 -14.05
N MET A 152 -4.13 47.22 -13.66
CA MET A 152 -3.20 46.10 -13.64
C MET A 152 -3.04 45.53 -15.05
N ILE A 153 -1.82 45.47 -15.57
CA ILE A 153 -1.54 44.96 -16.91
C ILE A 153 -0.54 43.78 -16.86
N PRO A 154 -0.76 42.73 -17.67
CA PRO A 154 0.18 41.63 -17.79
C PRO A 154 1.42 42.04 -18.58
N TYR A 155 2.59 41.55 -18.17
CA TYR A 155 3.85 41.69 -18.89
C TYR A 155 4.70 40.42 -18.73
N TYR A 156 5.66 40.22 -19.63
CA TYR A 156 6.65 39.14 -19.58
C TYR A 156 8.02 39.77 -19.31
N GLU A 157 8.82 39.15 -18.44
CA GLU A 157 10.24 39.48 -18.27
C GLU A 157 11.12 38.95 -19.39
#